data_AF-A0A9E2Z9G0-F1
#
_entry.id   AF-A0A9E2Z9G0-F1
#
_cell.length_a   1.000
_cell.length_b   1.000
_cell.length_c   1.000
_cell.angle_alpha   90.00
_cell.angle_beta   90.00
_cell.angle_gamma   90.00
#
_symmetry.space_group_name_H-M   'P 1'
#
loop_
_entity.id
_entity.type
_entity.pdbx_description
1 polymer ?
#
loop_
_entity_poly.entity_id
_entity_poly.type
_entity_poly.pdbx_seq_one_letter_code
_entity_poly.pdbx_strand_id
1 'polypeptide(L)'
;PGGACRQVLLDACAAAGFCPNAAVECDDYQTAQGFVVAGLGISIIPRLGLGTIAPGAEVRPVRRPRPVRQIYAAVPDCGTDQPTIASLLRALRLAAADRDSEWAG
;
A
#
# COMPACT_ATOMS: atom_id res chain seq x y z
N PRO A 1 12.53 -11.59 -0.26
CA PRO A 1 12.19 -11.24 -1.66
C PRO A 1 10.68 -11.17 -1.85
N GLY A 2 10.18 -10.02 -2.30
CA GLY A 2 8.76 -9.72 -2.48
C GLY A 2 8.16 -8.95 -1.30
N GLY A 3 8.09 -7.62 -1.41
CA GLY A 3 7.46 -6.76 -0.41
C GLY A 3 5.99 -7.11 -0.16
N ALA A 4 5.43 -6.64 0.95
CA ALA A 4 4.09 -6.99 1.44
C ALA A 4 2.92 -6.74 0.45
N CYS A 5 3.15 -6.02 -0.64
CA CYS A 5 2.13 -5.73 -1.67
C CYS A 5 2.38 -6.44 -3.00
N ARG A 6 3.49 -7.19 -3.15
CA ARG A 6 3.87 -7.78 -4.45
C ARG A 6 2.83 -8.77 -4.95
N GLN A 7 2.33 -9.65 -4.09
CA GLN A 7 1.32 -10.62 -4.51
C GLN A 7 0.02 -9.93 -4.95
N VAL A 8 -0.45 -8.95 -4.19
CA VAL A 8 -1.65 -8.14 -4.52
C VAL A 8 -1.50 -7.45 -5.88
N LEU A 9 -0.30 -6.95 -6.20
CA LEU A 9 0.00 -6.36 -7.51
C LEU A 9 -0.05 -7.41 -8.63
N LEU A 10 0.63 -8.55 -8.44
CA LEU A 10 0.66 -9.62 -9.44
C LEU A 10 -0.73 -10.19 -9.71
N ASP A 11 -1.53 -10.40 -8.67
CA ASP A 11 -2.92 -10.86 -8.79
C ASP A 11 -3.77 -9.84 -9.56
N ALA A 12 -3.58 -8.55 -9.30
CA ALA A 12 -4.29 -7.49 -10.03
C ALA A 12 -3.88 -7.42 -11.51
N CYS A 13 -2.59 -7.59 -11.83
CA CYS A 13 -2.12 -7.68 -13.22
C CYS A 13 -2.69 -8.91 -13.92
N ALA A 14 -2.65 -10.07 -13.26
CA ALA A 14 -3.18 -11.32 -13.80
C ALA A 14 -4.70 -11.21 -14.05
N ALA A 15 -5.46 -10.62 -13.12
CA ALA A 15 -6.88 -10.34 -13.29
C ALA A 15 -7.18 -9.33 -14.41
N ALA A 16 -6.23 -8.45 -14.73
CA ALA A 16 -6.29 -7.56 -15.89
C ALA A 16 -5.81 -8.23 -17.20
N GLY A 17 -5.39 -9.51 -17.15
CA GLY A 17 -5.00 -10.30 -18.32
C GLY A 17 -3.55 -10.14 -18.76
N PHE A 18 -2.65 -9.66 -17.89
CA PHE A 18 -1.22 -9.52 -18.22
C PHE A 18 -0.28 -9.89 -17.07
N CYS A 19 0.97 -10.20 -17.39
CA CYS A 19 2.06 -10.36 -16.43
C CYS A 19 3.00 -9.15 -16.52
N PRO A 20 3.32 -8.48 -15.40
CA PRO A 20 4.20 -7.32 -15.45
C PRO A 20 5.65 -7.76 -15.73
N ASN A 21 6.35 -7.01 -16.57
CA ASN A 21 7.79 -7.14 -16.76
C ASN A 21 8.51 -6.06 -15.95
N ALA A 22 9.24 -6.45 -14.90
CA ALA A 22 9.94 -5.50 -14.05
C ALA A 22 11.22 -5.01 -14.72
N ALA A 23 11.29 -3.71 -15.02
CA ALA A 23 12.51 -3.08 -15.53
C ALA A 23 13.59 -2.92 -14.45
N VAL A 24 13.16 -2.60 -13.22
CA VAL A 24 14.01 -2.42 -12.04
C VAL A 24 13.25 -2.92 -10.80
N GLU A 25 13.96 -3.53 -9.86
CA GLU A 25 13.43 -3.90 -8.55
C GLU A 25 14.11 -3.07 -7.44
N CYS A 26 13.35 -2.72 -6.40
CA CYS A 26 13.83 -2.02 -5.22
C CYS A 26 13.06 -2.45 -3.98
N ASP A 27 13.65 -2.22 -2.80
CA ASP A 27 13.11 -2.69 -1.53
C ASP A 27 12.24 -1.66 -0.80
N ASP A 28 12.21 -0.40 -1.26
CA ASP A 28 11.44 0.68 -0.65
C ASP A 28 10.74 1.59 -1.69
N TYR A 29 9.70 2.29 -1.24
CA TYR A 29 8.86 3.13 -2.10
C TYR A 29 9.49 4.48 -2.45
N GLN A 30 10.44 4.97 -1.66
CA GLN A 30 11.09 6.25 -1.93
C GLN A 30 12.08 6.10 -3.10
N THR A 31 12.84 5.00 -3.11
CA THR A 31 13.67 4.58 -4.23
C THR A 31 12.83 4.35 -5.48
N ALA A 32 11.68 3.67 -5.35
CA ALA A 32 10.76 3.48 -6.47
C ALA A 32 10.30 4.81 -7.09
N GLN A 33 9.98 5.81 -6.28
CA GLN A 33 9.62 7.15 -6.77
C GLN A 33 10.80 7.83 -7.48
N GLY A 34 12.02 7.69 -6.96
CA GLY A 34 13.23 8.20 -7.62
C GLY A 34 13.42 7.63 -9.03
N PHE A 35 13.17 6.34 -9.21
CA PHE A 35 13.23 5.70 -10.54
C PHE A 35 12.16 6.19 -11.50
N VAL A 36 10.94 6.46 -11.00
CA VAL A 36 9.86 7.06 -11.81
C VAL A 36 10.26 8.46 -12.26
N VAL A 37 10.76 9.30 -11.35
CA VAL A 37 11.21 10.67 -11.67
C VAL A 37 12.40 10.65 -12.64
N ALA A 38 13.27 9.65 -12.56
CA ALA A 38 14.37 9.44 -13.50
C ALA A 38 13.94 8.90 -14.88
N GLY A 39 12.64 8.62 -15.08
CA GLY A 39 12.10 8.15 -16.36
C GLY A 39 12.32 6.67 -16.65
N LEU A 40 12.64 5.86 -15.63
CA LEU A 40 12.88 4.41 -15.79
C LEU A 40 11.59 3.60 -15.93
N GLY A 41 10.42 4.20 -15.64
CA GLY A 41 9.12 3.56 -15.80
C GLY A 41 8.06 4.11 -14.85
N ILE A 42 7.11 3.25 -14.49
CA ILE A 42 6.04 3.53 -13.52
C ILE A 42 6.14 2.57 -12.32
N SER A 43 5.52 2.93 -11.20
CA SER A 43 5.43 2.07 -10.01
C SER A 43 4.03 2.08 -9.42
N ILE A 44 3.62 0.98 -8.82
CA ILE A 44 2.39 0.86 -8.03
C ILE A 44 2.79 0.85 -6.57
N ILE A 45 2.40 1.91 -5.86
CA ILE A 45 2.73 2.12 -4.44
C ILE A 45 1.43 2.09 -3.63
N PRO A 46 1.34 1.29 -2.54
CA PRO A 46 0.18 1.33 -1.66
C PRO A 46 0.07 2.71 -1.00
N ARG A 47 -1.14 3.23 -0.87
CA ARG A 47 -1.40 4.55 -0.23
C ARG A 47 -0.70 4.72 1.12
N LEU A 48 -0.67 3.67 1.94
CA LEU A 48 0.00 3.67 3.24
C LEU A 48 1.53 3.83 3.17
N GLY A 49 2.15 3.48 2.05
CA GLY A 49 3.59 3.58 1.80
C GLY A 49 4.00 4.71 0.86
N LEU A 50 3.05 5.54 0.40
CA LEU A 50 3.34 6.62 -0.56
C LEU A 50 4.25 7.71 0.04
N GLY A 51 4.05 8.03 1.32
CA GLY A 51 4.84 9.06 2.01
C GLY A 51 4.78 10.41 1.29
N THR A 52 5.87 11.17 1.36
CA THR A 52 6.04 12.40 0.59
C THR A 52 6.23 12.06 -0.88
N ILE A 53 5.44 12.70 -1.75
CA ILE A 53 5.55 12.54 -3.20
C ILE A 53 6.84 13.21 -3.67
N ALA A 54 7.68 12.47 -4.41
CA ALA A 54 8.91 13.00 -4.98
C ALA A 54 8.59 14.15 -5.97
N PRO A 55 9.34 15.28 -5.93
CA PRO A 55 9.14 16.37 -6.88
C PRO A 55 9.21 15.89 -8.32
N GLY A 56 8.19 16.23 -9.12
CA GLY A 56 8.08 15.78 -10.51
C GLY A 56 7.38 14.43 -10.72
N ALA A 57 6.99 13.73 -9.65
CA ALA A 57 6.14 12.55 -9.75
C ALA A 57 4.65 12.93 -9.80
N GLU A 58 3.89 12.27 -10.68
CA GLU A 58 2.43 12.32 -10.69
C GLU A 58 1.85 11.03 -10.10
N VAL A 59 0.89 11.17 -9.18
CA VAL A 59 0.19 10.03 -8.57
C VAL A 59 -1.19 9.90 -9.18
N ARG A 60 -1.51 8.69 -9.69
CA ARG A 60 -2.83 8.38 -10.25
C ARG A 60 -3.43 7.16 -9.57
N PRO A 61 -4.73 7.17 -9.23
CA PRO A 61 -5.36 6.01 -8.64
C PRO A 61 -5.46 4.87 -9.66
N VAL A 62 -5.03 3.68 -9.26
CA VAL A 62 -5.25 2.46 -10.06
C VAL A 62 -6.72 2.05 -9.95
N ARG A 63 -7.36 1.83 -11.10
CA ARG A 63 -8.75 1.41 -11.24
C ARG A 63 -8.81 0.20 -12.19
N ARG A 64 -9.76 -0.71 -11.94
CA ARG A 64 -10.12 -1.86 -12.81
C ARG A 64 -8.96 -2.83 -13.14
N PRO A 65 -8.66 -3.82 -12.27
CA PRO A 65 -9.15 -3.96 -10.91
C PRO A 65 -8.43 -2.99 -9.97
N ARG A 66 -9.07 -2.60 -8.86
CA ARG A 66 -8.40 -1.84 -7.81
C ARG A 66 -7.64 -2.85 -6.93
N PRO A 67 -6.28 -2.83 -6.87
CA PRO A 67 -5.55 -3.70 -5.98
C PRO A 67 -5.82 -3.26 -4.53
N VAL A 68 -6.29 -4.18 -3.69
CA VAL A 68 -6.58 -3.89 -2.27
C VAL A 68 -5.73 -4.82 -1.41
N ARG A 69 -4.90 -4.23 -0.56
CA ARG A 69 -4.21 -4.96 0.51
C ARG A 69 -5.05 -4.89 1.79
N GLN A 70 -5.12 -5.99 2.52
CA GLN A 70 -5.77 -6.04 3.82
C GLN A 70 -4.73 -5.80 4.93
N ILE A 71 -5.10 -5.04 5.96
CA ILE A 71 -4.24 -4.75 7.12
C ILE A 71 -4.95 -5.25 8.36
N TYR A 72 -4.25 -6.09 9.12
CA TYR A 72 -4.79 -6.77 10.29
C TYR A 72 -3.99 -6.39 11.53
N ALA A 73 -4.68 -6.26 12.65
CA ALA A 73 -4.08 -6.26 13.98
C ALA A 73 -4.28 -7.66 14.57
N ALA A 74 -3.19 -8.37 14.86
CA ALA A 74 -3.23 -9.66 15.54
C ALA A 74 -3.10 -9.44 17.05
N VAL A 75 -4.01 -10.01 17.82
CA VAL A 75 -3.99 -9.96 19.29
C VAL A 75 -4.09 -11.39 19.83
N PRO A 76 -3.44 -11.70 20.97
CA PRO A 76 -3.67 -12.96 21.65
C PRO A 76 -5.13 -13.10 22.05
N ASP A 77 -5.69 -14.31 22.04
CA ASP A 77 -7.10 -14.56 22.37
C ASP A 77 -7.47 -14.02 23.77
N CYS A 78 -6.58 -14.17 24.75
CA CYS A 78 -6.74 -13.64 26.11
C CYS A 78 -6.40 -12.15 26.26
N GLY A 79 -5.95 -11.49 25.20
CA GLY A 79 -5.53 -10.09 25.19
C GLY A 79 -6.67 -9.11 24.91
N THR A 80 -7.78 -9.56 24.34
CA THR A 80 -8.86 -8.66 23.88
C THR A 80 -9.52 -7.89 25.03
N ASP A 81 -9.59 -8.48 26.22
CA ASP A 81 -10.18 -7.86 27.42
C ASP A 81 -9.22 -6.91 28.15
N GLN A 82 -7.95 -6.83 27.73
CA GLN A 82 -6.99 -5.93 28.35
C GLN A 82 -7.24 -4.48 27.90
N PRO A 83 -7.37 -3.52 28.84
CA PRO A 83 -7.74 -2.14 28.52
C PRO A 83 -6.71 -1.45 27.60
N THR A 84 -5.43 -1.82 27.71
CA THR A 84 -4.35 -1.31 26.85
C THR A 84 -4.52 -1.79 25.40
N ILE A 85 -4.82 -3.08 25.20
CA ILE A 85 -5.05 -3.65 23.86
C ILE A 85 -6.31 -3.05 23.23
N ALA A 86 -7.41 -2.95 23.99
CA ALA A 86 -8.63 -2.31 23.54
C ALA A 86 -8.40 -0.85 23.13
N SER A 87 -7.61 -0.09 23.90
CA SER A 87 -7.25 1.29 23.60
C SER A 87 -6.42 1.41 22.33
N LEU A 88 -5.43 0.53 22.13
CA LEU A 88 -4.62 0.49 20.92
C LEU A 88 -5.45 0.14 19.68
N LEU A 89 -6.30 -0.89 19.75
CA LEU A 89 -7.19 -1.28 18.65
C LEU A 89 -8.14 -0.15 18.27
N ARG A 90 -8.67 0.58 19.26
CA ARG A 90 -9.49 1.77 19.01
C ARG A 90 -8.69 2.85 18.26
N ALA A 91 -7.47 3.15 18.70
CA ALA A 91 -6.62 4.12 18.02
C ALA A 91 -6.30 3.72 16.57
N LEU A 92 -5.98 2.44 16.34
CA LEU A 92 -5.72 1.91 14.99
C LEU A 92 -6.96 2.05 14.08
N ARG A 93 -8.16 1.76 14.59
CA ARG A 93 -9.42 1.91 13.85
C ARG A 93 -9.70 3.37 13.49
N LEU A 94 -9.50 4.30 14.43
CA LEU A 94 -9.66 5.73 14.17
C LEU A 94 -8.69 6.22 13.10
N ALA A 95 -7.41 5.83 13.19
CA ALA A 95 -6.40 6.18 12.19
C ALA A 95 -6.69 5.57 10.82
N ALA A 96 -7.28 4.36 10.76
CA ALA A 96 -7.68 3.75 9.49
C ALA A 96 -8.85 4.50 8.83
N ALA A 97 -9.87 4.88 9.60
CA ALA A 97 -11.04 5.60 9.10
C ALA A 97 -10.69 7.00 8.56
N ASP A 98 -9.79 7.71 9.23
CA ASP A 98 -9.28 9.02 8.79
C ASP A 98 -8.62 8.92 7.41
N ARG A 99 -7.76 7.91 7.24
CA ARG A 99 -7.03 7.67 5.98
C ARG A 99 -7.96 7.26 4.85
N ASP A 100 -9.02 6.51 5.11
CA ASP A 100 -10.01 6.17 4.07
C ASP A 100 -10.76 7.40 3.58
N SER A 101 -11.05 8.36 4.46
CA SER A 101 -11.77 9.59 4.16
C SER A 101 -10.97 10.56 3.28
N GLU A 102 -9.66 10.70 3.53
CA GLU A 102 -8.75 11.60 2.77
C GLU A 102 -8.67 11.27 1.27
N TRP A 103 -9.00 10.04 0.86
CA TRP A 103 -8.86 9.57 -0.53
C TRP A 103 -10.16 8.99 -1.10
N ALA A 104 -11.29 9.35 -0.49
CA ALA A 104 -12.61 9.03 -1.03
C ALA A 104 -13.03 9.98 -2.17
N GLY A 105 -12.29 11.08 -2.40
CA GLY A 105 -12.36 11.95 -3.58
C GLY A 105 -11.53 11.44 -4.76
#